data_AF-A0A1L5P502-F1
#
_entry.id   AF-A0A1L5P502-F1
#
_cell.length_a   1.000
_cell.length_b   1.000
_cell.length_c   1.000
_cell.angle_alpha   90.00
_cell.angle_beta   90.00
_cell.angle_gamma   90.00
#
_symmetry.space_group_name_H-M   'P 1'
#
loop_
_entity.id
_entity.type
_entity.pdbx_description
1 polymer ?
#
loop_
_entity_poly.entity_id
_entity_poly.type
_entity_poly.pdbx_seq_one_letter_code
_entity_poly.pdbx_strand_id
1 'polypeptide(L)'
;MLDWDFTGLSADEARGFRQAIEVGDDLHWRFRERSTDFIVRNCAKLAEVDRLESYWLSTYLHTSHFEHIGFDNLKAVFDACDRTKLQERSVPVSNGISTERISLFRGCAGPVHTRGMSWTTSLDKAIYYATWHKEWHLEDGQPGEVAVYASTVCLSDVYCRLDHNEDEFLVVSENMWRIEVPAAEFRLDRRRH
;
A
#
# COMPACT_ATOMS: atom_id res chain seq x y z
N MET A 1 -16.89 23.08 6.28
CA MET A 1 -17.03 21.68 6.74
C MET A 1 -17.26 20.84 5.50
N LEU A 2 -16.44 19.83 5.26
CA LEU A 2 -16.71 18.85 4.20
C LEU A 2 -17.87 17.95 4.64
N ASP A 3 -18.74 17.61 3.71
CA ASP A 3 -19.84 16.66 3.94
C ASP A 3 -19.40 15.24 3.57
N TRP A 4 -20.01 14.25 4.22
CA TRP A 4 -19.78 12.84 3.89
C TRP A 4 -20.32 12.50 2.51
N ASP A 5 -19.49 11.90 1.66
CA ASP A 5 -19.90 11.35 0.38
C ASP A 5 -20.34 9.88 0.53
N PHE A 6 -21.65 9.65 0.47
CA PHE A 6 -22.27 8.33 0.44
C PHE A 6 -22.75 7.93 -0.98
N THR A 7 -22.27 8.60 -2.03
CA THR A 7 -22.67 8.31 -3.41
C THR A 7 -22.43 6.83 -3.74
N GLY A 8 -23.34 6.21 -4.48
CA GLY A 8 -23.24 4.80 -4.87
C GLY A 8 -23.53 3.78 -3.76
N LEU A 9 -23.89 4.23 -2.55
CA LEU A 9 -24.33 3.35 -1.46
C LEU A 9 -25.85 3.31 -1.37
N SER A 10 -26.38 2.14 -1.00
CA SER A 10 -27.78 2.03 -0.59
C SER A 10 -28.04 2.82 0.71
N ALA A 11 -29.30 3.15 0.98
CA ALA A 11 -29.67 3.84 2.22
C ALA A 11 -29.27 3.03 3.47
N ASP A 12 -29.27 1.70 3.37
CA ASP A 12 -28.93 0.79 4.47
C ASP A 12 -27.42 0.74 4.69
N GLU A 13 -26.62 0.64 3.62
CA GLU A 13 -25.16 0.74 3.70
C GLU A 13 -24.72 2.10 4.25
N ALA A 14 -25.30 3.21 3.77
CA ALA A 14 -24.97 4.55 4.26
C ALA A 14 -25.26 4.69 5.76
N ARG A 15 -26.37 4.12 6.26
CA ARG A 15 -26.64 4.04 7.70
C ARG A 15 -25.61 3.19 8.42
N GLY A 16 -25.20 2.07 7.83
CA GLY A 16 -24.14 1.21 8.35
C GLY A 16 -22.82 1.95 8.53
N PHE A 17 -22.34 2.64 7.50
CA PHE A 17 -21.09 3.40 7.57
C PHE A 17 -21.14 4.49 8.64
N ARG A 18 -22.24 5.25 8.72
CA ARG A 18 -22.41 6.27 9.77
C ARG A 18 -22.31 5.67 11.16
N GLN A 19 -23.02 4.56 11.41
CA GLN A 19 -22.98 3.88 12.70
C GLN A 19 -21.56 3.38 13.01
N ALA A 20 -20.88 2.78 12.04
CA ALA A 20 -19.52 2.29 12.21
C ALA A 20 -18.55 3.42 12.58
N ILE A 21 -18.64 4.56 11.90
CA ILE A 21 -17.83 5.75 12.20
C ILE A 21 -18.12 6.30 13.61
N GLU A 22 -19.40 6.38 13.98
CA GLU A 22 -19.85 6.89 15.28
C GLU A 22 -19.28 6.05 16.43
N VAL A 23 -19.36 4.73 16.32
CA VAL A 23 -18.89 3.81 17.38
C VAL A 23 -17.41 3.43 17.26
N GLY A 24 -16.74 3.86 16.20
CA GLY A 24 -15.32 3.55 15.94
C GLY A 24 -15.06 2.11 15.48
N ASP A 25 -16.05 1.47 14.86
CA ASP A 25 -15.97 0.10 14.35
C ASP A 25 -15.09 0.03 13.10
N ASP A 26 -14.43 -1.10 12.89
CA ASP A 26 -13.51 -1.28 11.76
C ASP A 26 -14.29 -1.41 10.44
N LEU A 27 -14.03 -0.47 9.52
CA LEU A 27 -14.75 -0.42 8.26
C LEU A 27 -14.44 -1.61 7.35
N HIS A 28 -13.22 -2.14 7.36
CA HIS A 28 -12.87 -3.30 6.54
C HIS A 28 -13.60 -4.55 7.04
N TRP A 29 -13.60 -4.81 8.35
CA TRP A 29 -14.28 -6.00 8.87
C TRP A 29 -15.79 -5.98 8.61
N ARG A 30 -16.38 -4.78 8.58
CA ARG A 30 -17.82 -4.61 8.37
C ARG A 30 -18.24 -4.54 6.90
N PHE A 31 -17.46 -3.89 6.05
CA PHE A 31 -17.83 -3.60 4.66
C PHE A 31 -16.90 -4.23 3.61
N ARG A 32 -15.83 -4.90 4.06
CA ARG A 32 -14.80 -5.52 3.21
C ARG A 32 -14.22 -4.51 2.21
N GLU A 33 -13.95 -4.93 0.98
CA GLU A 33 -13.37 -4.10 -0.08
C GLU A 33 -14.16 -2.81 -0.37
N ARG A 34 -15.46 -2.76 -0.02
CA ARG A 34 -16.28 -1.54 -0.16
C ARG A 34 -15.81 -0.41 0.75
N SER A 35 -15.06 -0.72 1.83
CA SER A 35 -14.46 0.32 2.68
C SER A 35 -13.40 1.12 1.94
N THR A 36 -12.69 0.52 0.98
CA THR A 36 -11.61 1.19 0.21
C THR A 36 -12.15 2.38 -0.57
N ASP A 37 -13.17 2.16 -1.41
CA ASP A 37 -13.81 3.23 -2.19
C ASP A 37 -14.43 4.31 -1.29
N PHE A 38 -14.99 3.92 -0.15
CA PHE A 38 -15.56 4.86 0.80
C PHE A 38 -14.48 5.75 1.43
N ILE A 39 -13.37 5.16 1.88
CA ILE A 39 -12.25 5.88 2.49
C ILE A 39 -11.60 6.83 1.47
N VAL A 40 -11.36 6.37 0.24
CA VAL A 40 -10.77 7.22 -0.82
C VAL A 40 -11.58 8.49 -1.03
N ARG A 41 -12.92 8.37 -1.11
CA ARG A 41 -13.82 9.52 -1.32
C ARG A 41 -13.98 10.41 -0.09
N ASN A 42 -13.79 9.86 1.10
CA ASN A 42 -14.04 10.55 2.37
C ASN A 42 -12.77 10.80 3.20
N CYS A 43 -11.58 10.65 2.62
CA CYS A 43 -10.31 10.67 3.37
C CYS A 43 -10.15 11.96 4.18
N ALA A 44 -10.41 13.13 3.57
CA ALA A 44 -10.37 14.41 4.26
C ALA A 44 -11.38 14.47 5.43
N LYS A 45 -12.59 13.93 5.25
CA LYS A 45 -13.60 13.93 6.32
C LYS A 45 -13.26 12.96 7.45
N LEU A 46 -12.70 11.81 7.11
CA LEU A 46 -12.17 10.84 8.07
C LEU A 46 -11.00 11.40 8.87
N ALA A 47 -10.15 12.23 8.26
CA ALA A 47 -9.08 12.94 8.93
C ALA A 47 -9.64 14.01 9.90
N GLU A 48 -10.66 14.78 9.48
CA GLU A 48 -11.33 15.77 10.36
C GLU A 48 -11.88 15.15 11.66
N VAL A 49 -12.32 13.88 11.61
CA VAL A 49 -12.88 13.17 12.78
C VAL A 49 -11.88 12.22 13.46
N ASP A 50 -10.59 12.31 13.11
CA ASP A 50 -9.51 11.51 13.69
C ASP A 50 -9.70 9.98 13.59
N ARG A 51 -10.18 9.51 12.43
CA ARG A 51 -10.42 8.09 12.15
C ARG A 51 -9.66 7.54 10.94
N LEU A 52 -9.08 8.41 10.11
CA LEU A 52 -8.51 8.03 8.81
C LEU A 52 -7.44 6.95 8.95
N GLU A 53 -6.43 7.15 9.80
CA GLU A 53 -5.25 6.29 9.89
C GLU A 53 -5.62 4.87 10.32
N SER A 54 -6.53 4.76 11.29
CA SER A 54 -6.98 3.46 11.80
C SER A 54 -7.75 2.68 10.72
N TYR A 55 -8.70 3.33 10.03
CA TYR A 55 -9.49 2.68 9.01
C TYR A 55 -8.68 2.39 7.75
N TRP A 56 -7.78 3.30 7.40
CA TRP A 56 -6.94 3.14 6.22
C TRP A 56 -5.95 2.00 6.41
N LEU A 57 -5.22 1.92 7.52
CA LEU A 57 -4.25 0.83 7.74
C LEU A 57 -4.93 -0.54 7.72
N SER A 58 -6.06 -0.69 8.43
CA SER A 58 -6.80 -1.96 8.44
C SER A 58 -7.30 -2.33 7.04
N THR A 59 -7.91 -1.37 6.33
CA THR A 59 -8.39 -1.60 4.96
C THR A 59 -7.25 -1.90 4.00
N TYR A 60 -6.13 -1.19 4.11
CA TYR A 60 -4.97 -1.36 3.22
C TYR A 60 -4.37 -2.75 3.36
N LEU A 61 -4.20 -3.23 4.59
CA LEU A 61 -3.62 -4.55 4.90
C LEU A 61 -4.45 -5.72 4.36
N HIS A 62 -5.76 -5.55 4.26
CA HIS A 62 -6.68 -6.62 3.88
C HIS A 62 -7.26 -6.46 2.47
N THR A 63 -6.90 -5.41 1.74
CA THR A 63 -7.29 -5.24 0.33
C THR A 63 -6.21 -5.83 -0.57
N SER A 64 -6.59 -6.83 -1.36
CA SER A 64 -5.63 -7.58 -2.20
C SER A 64 -5.13 -6.79 -3.42
N HIS A 65 -5.96 -5.92 -3.99
CA HIS A 65 -5.65 -5.20 -5.23
C HIS A 65 -6.20 -3.77 -5.21
N PHE A 66 -5.38 -2.82 -5.68
CA PHE A 66 -5.74 -1.40 -5.77
C PHE A 66 -5.77 -0.85 -7.20
N GLU A 67 -5.74 -1.72 -8.21
CA GLU A 67 -5.67 -1.31 -9.62
C GLU A 67 -6.81 -0.34 -9.99
N HIS A 68 -8.04 -0.65 -9.56
CA HIS A 68 -9.22 0.18 -9.80
C HIS A 68 -9.19 1.55 -9.08
N ILE A 69 -8.43 1.68 -7.99
CA ILE A 69 -8.27 2.94 -7.25
C ILE A 69 -7.24 3.84 -7.94
N GLY A 70 -6.14 3.25 -8.43
CA GLY A 70 -5.04 3.97 -9.07
C GLY A 70 -4.07 4.63 -8.07
N PHE A 71 -2.83 4.82 -8.51
CA PHE A 71 -1.72 5.30 -7.67
C PHE A 71 -1.99 6.67 -7.03
N ASP A 72 -2.49 7.65 -7.78
CA ASP A 72 -2.66 9.02 -7.28
C ASP A 72 -3.68 9.11 -6.15
N ASN A 73 -4.76 8.32 -6.23
CA ASN A 73 -5.77 8.25 -5.17
C ASN A 73 -5.21 7.56 -3.91
N LEU A 74 -4.45 6.47 -4.06
CA LEU A 74 -3.78 5.83 -2.91
C LEU A 74 -2.83 6.80 -2.22
N LYS A 75 -2.00 7.48 -3.01
CA LYS A 75 -1.07 8.50 -2.51
C LYS A 75 -1.83 9.61 -1.78
N ALA A 76 -2.93 10.10 -2.33
CA ALA A 76 -3.74 11.15 -1.72
C ALA A 76 -4.28 10.74 -0.34
N VAL A 77 -4.67 9.47 -0.15
CA VAL A 77 -5.10 8.99 1.17
C VAL A 77 -3.94 9.00 2.17
N PHE A 78 -2.77 8.49 1.79
CA PHE A 78 -1.58 8.52 2.65
C PHE A 78 -1.08 9.95 2.94
N ASP A 79 -1.20 10.87 1.98
CA ASP A 79 -0.88 12.29 2.17
C ASP A 79 -1.86 13.00 3.11
N ALA A 80 -3.12 12.55 3.15
CA ALA A 80 -4.15 13.08 4.05
C ALA A 80 -4.02 12.57 5.49
N CYS A 81 -3.29 11.48 5.70
CA CYS A 81 -3.03 10.92 7.03
C CYS A 81 -2.02 11.76 7.82
N ASP A 82 -2.23 11.81 9.14
CA ASP A 82 -1.18 12.18 10.09
C ASP A 82 -0.12 11.08 10.14
N ARG A 83 1.09 11.41 9.66
CA ARG A 83 2.21 10.46 9.59
C ARG A 83 2.60 9.92 10.96
N THR A 84 2.54 10.74 12.02
CA THR A 84 2.89 10.29 13.37
C THR A 84 1.92 9.22 13.82
N LYS A 85 0.62 9.46 13.63
CA LYS A 85 -0.44 8.50 13.99
C LYS A 85 -0.38 7.22 13.16
N LEU A 86 -0.04 7.32 11.87
CA LEU A 86 0.21 6.14 11.03
C LEU A 86 1.37 5.31 11.57
N GLN A 87 2.50 5.96 11.90
CA GLN A 87 3.70 5.28 12.36
C GLN A 87 3.50 4.61 13.74
N GLU A 88 2.79 5.26 14.66
CA GLU A 88 2.42 4.71 15.98
C GLU A 88 1.58 3.43 15.88
N ARG A 89 0.86 3.26 14.78
CA ARG A 89 -0.01 2.09 14.50
C ARG A 89 0.67 1.03 13.65
N SER A 90 1.94 1.23 13.31
CA SER A 90 2.72 0.38 12.41
C SER A 90 4.00 -0.08 13.09
N VAL A 91 4.79 -0.92 12.43
CA VAL A 91 6.13 -1.25 12.93
C VAL A 91 6.97 0.03 12.93
N PRO A 92 7.79 0.31 13.96
CA PRO A 92 8.64 1.49 13.95
C PRO A 92 9.53 1.50 12.71
N VAL A 93 9.44 2.58 11.93
CA VAL A 93 10.16 2.71 10.66
C VAL A 93 11.67 2.54 10.87
N SER A 94 12.21 3.09 11.96
CA SER A 94 13.63 3.00 12.30
C SER A 94 14.09 1.66 12.89
N ASN A 95 13.19 0.70 13.15
CA ASN A 95 13.56 -0.53 13.82
C ASN A 95 14.61 -1.32 13.00
N GLY A 96 15.79 -1.51 13.56
CA GLY A 96 16.91 -2.18 12.88
C GLY A 96 17.63 -1.32 11.84
N ILE A 97 17.35 0.00 11.75
CA ILE A 97 18.00 0.94 10.84
C ILE A 97 18.76 1.98 11.64
N SER A 98 20.07 2.06 11.44
CA SER A 98 20.95 3.00 12.15
C SER A 98 21.23 4.30 11.38
N THR A 99 20.76 4.39 10.13
CA THR A 99 20.99 5.52 9.22
C THR A 99 19.71 6.29 8.94
N GLU A 100 19.83 7.59 8.65
CA GLU A 100 18.68 8.42 8.27
C GLU A 100 18.10 8.08 6.89
N ARG A 101 18.87 7.36 6.07
CA ARG A 101 18.49 6.91 4.73
C ARG A 101 18.47 5.40 4.67
N ILE A 102 17.55 4.87 3.87
CA ILE A 102 17.37 3.44 3.63
C ILE A 102 17.37 3.17 2.13
N SER A 103 18.00 2.05 1.74
CA SER A 103 17.90 1.52 0.38
C SER A 103 16.75 0.54 0.32
N LEU A 104 15.91 0.72 -0.70
CA LEU A 104 14.67 0.01 -0.89
C LEU A 104 14.59 -0.55 -2.30
N PHE A 105 13.91 -1.69 -2.43
CA PHE A 105 13.69 -2.42 -3.66
C PHE A 105 12.20 -2.66 -3.87
N ARG A 106 11.77 -2.66 -5.13
CA ARG A 106 10.40 -2.99 -5.51
C ARG A 106 10.40 -3.92 -6.72
N GLY A 107 9.70 -5.04 -6.57
CA GLY A 107 9.39 -5.96 -7.67
C GLY A 107 8.22 -5.46 -8.49
N CYS A 108 8.30 -5.58 -9.81
CA CYS A 108 7.21 -5.23 -10.72
C CYS A 108 7.05 -6.33 -11.77
N ALA A 109 5.80 -6.55 -12.18
CA ALA A 109 5.45 -7.43 -13.28
C ALA A 109 4.39 -6.77 -14.17
N GLY A 110 4.45 -7.05 -15.47
CA GLY A 110 3.45 -6.63 -16.45
C GLY A 110 4.02 -5.78 -17.58
N PRO A 111 3.18 -5.37 -18.54
CA PRO A 111 3.62 -4.65 -19.74
C PRO A 111 4.09 -3.22 -19.47
N VAL A 112 3.64 -2.62 -18.37
CA VAL A 112 3.99 -1.26 -17.95
C VAL A 112 4.21 -1.24 -16.45
N HIS A 113 5.43 -0.88 -16.02
CA HIS A 113 5.72 -0.69 -14.60
C HIS A 113 5.26 0.69 -14.16
N THR A 114 4.25 0.74 -13.30
CA THR A 114 3.74 1.98 -12.71
C THR A 114 4.50 2.35 -11.43
N ARG A 115 4.38 3.61 -11.00
CA ARG A 115 4.81 4.01 -9.65
C ARG A 115 4.01 3.23 -8.60
N GLY A 116 4.66 2.89 -7.49
CA GLY A 116 4.01 2.20 -6.38
C GLY A 116 4.59 2.63 -5.05
N MET A 117 3.84 2.33 -3.98
CA MET A 117 4.17 2.76 -2.62
C MET A 117 4.79 1.65 -1.78
N SER A 118 4.65 0.39 -2.21
CA SER A 118 5.15 -0.80 -1.53
C SER A 118 6.62 -1.06 -1.88
N TRP A 119 7.50 -1.04 -0.88
CA TRP A 119 8.93 -1.29 -1.03
C TRP A 119 9.46 -2.21 0.06
N THR A 120 10.59 -2.86 -0.19
CA THR A 120 11.25 -3.76 0.78
C THR A 120 12.76 -3.52 0.84
N THR A 121 13.41 -3.85 1.94
CA THR A 121 14.88 -3.79 2.06
C THR A 121 15.60 -4.97 1.40
N SER A 122 14.86 -6.01 0.98
CA SER A 122 15.42 -7.23 0.40
C SER A 122 15.25 -7.27 -1.12
N LEU A 123 16.38 -7.28 -1.84
CA LEU A 123 16.40 -7.51 -3.28
C LEU A 123 15.76 -8.86 -3.63
N ASP A 124 16.03 -9.90 -2.84
CA ASP A 124 15.51 -11.24 -3.06
C ASP A 124 13.98 -11.29 -2.98
N LYS A 125 13.39 -10.56 -2.03
CA LYS A 125 11.93 -10.42 -1.93
C LYS A 125 11.37 -9.66 -3.12
N ALA A 126 12.01 -8.56 -3.53
CA ALA A 126 11.57 -7.81 -4.71
C ALA A 126 11.58 -8.70 -5.98
N ILE A 127 12.60 -9.53 -6.18
CA ILE A 127 12.66 -10.50 -7.29
C ILE A 127 11.53 -11.55 -7.17
N TYR A 128 11.35 -12.10 -5.97
CA TYR A 128 10.28 -13.06 -5.70
C TYR A 128 8.91 -12.47 -6.07
N TYR A 129 8.64 -11.22 -5.68
CA TYR A 129 7.35 -10.59 -5.96
C TYR A 129 7.10 -10.27 -7.42
N ALA A 130 8.11 -9.78 -8.12
CA ALA A 130 8.01 -9.63 -9.56
C ALA A 130 7.63 -10.97 -10.21
N THR A 131 8.27 -12.06 -9.77
CA THR A 131 7.98 -13.41 -10.28
C THR A 131 6.58 -13.88 -9.88
N TRP A 132 6.21 -13.75 -8.61
CA TRP A 132 4.92 -14.19 -8.08
C TRP A 132 3.76 -13.44 -8.74
N HIS A 133 3.88 -12.12 -8.90
CA HIS A 133 2.87 -11.33 -9.59
C HIS A 133 2.75 -11.71 -11.07
N LYS A 134 3.86 -12.01 -11.74
CA LYS A 134 3.84 -12.51 -13.12
C LYS A 134 3.07 -13.84 -13.25
N GLU A 135 3.36 -14.80 -12.38
CA GLU A 135 2.82 -16.16 -12.47
C GLU A 135 1.35 -16.27 -12.03
N TRP A 136 0.92 -15.43 -11.07
CA TRP A 136 -0.39 -15.60 -10.41
C TRP A 136 -1.37 -14.46 -10.61
N HIS A 137 -0.92 -13.30 -11.11
CA HIS A 137 -1.74 -12.07 -11.13
C HIS A 137 -1.80 -11.35 -12.48
N LEU A 138 -1.02 -11.77 -13.48
CA LEU A 138 -1.21 -11.27 -14.84
C LEU A 138 -2.29 -12.09 -15.55
N GLU A 139 -3.14 -11.43 -16.34
CA GLU A 139 -4.15 -12.11 -17.15
C GLU A 139 -3.48 -12.95 -18.25
N ASP A 140 -4.15 -14.04 -18.65
CA ASP A 140 -3.69 -14.90 -19.74
C ASP A 140 -3.44 -14.09 -21.02
N GLY A 141 -2.19 -14.08 -21.47
CA GLY A 141 -1.76 -13.36 -22.69
C GLY A 141 -1.22 -11.94 -22.45
N GLN A 142 -1.20 -11.44 -21.21
CA GLN A 142 -0.50 -10.18 -20.91
C GLN A 142 1.03 -10.37 -20.95
N PRO A 143 1.79 -9.40 -21.51
CA PRO A 143 3.25 -9.45 -21.48
C PRO A 143 3.78 -9.46 -20.05
N GLY A 144 4.41 -10.57 -19.65
CA GLY A 144 4.96 -10.77 -18.31
C GLY A 144 6.41 -10.33 -18.18
N GLU A 145 6.72 -9.08 -18.53
CA GLU A 145 8.02 -8.52 -18.18
C GLU A 145 8.12 -8.37 -16.68
N VAL A 146 9.28 -8.71 -16.13
CA VAL A 146 9.60 -8.55 -14.71
C VAL A 146 10.78 -7.61 -14.58
N ALA A 147 10.72 -6.76 -13.56
CA ALA A 147 11.82 -5.90 -13.20
C ALA A 147 11.89 -5.69 -11.69
N VAL A 148 13.07 -5.28 -11.27
CA VAL A 148 13.28 -4.73 -9.93
C VAL A 148 13.77 -3.30 -10.08
N TYR A 149 13.19 -2.43 -9.27
CA TYR A 149 13.62 -1.05 -9.10
C TYR A 149 14.26 -0.88 -7.73
N ALA A 150 15.26 -0.01 -7.63
CA ALA A 150 15.79 0.46 -6.38
C ALA A 150 15.59 1.96 -6.20
N SER A 151 15.60 2.36 -4.94
CA SER A 151 15.51 3.74 -4.49
C SER A 151 16.29 3.91 -3.18
N THR A 152 16.72 5.13 -2.91
CA THR A 152 17.19 5.53 -1.57
C THR A 152 16.31 6.66 -1.05
N VAL A 153 15.67 6.45 0.09
CA VAL A 153 14.73 7.43 0.69
C VAL A 153 15.20 7.83 2.09
N CYS A 154 14.79 9.01 2.56
CA CYS A 154 14.96 9.36 3.97
C CYS A 154 13.87 8.65 4.79
N LEU A 155 14.19 8.24 6.03
CA LEU A 155 13.20 7.63 6.92
C LEU A 155 12.03 8.57 7.22
N SER A 156 12.25 9.89 7.17
CA SER A 156 11.22 10.92 7.30
C SER A 156 10.14 10.87 6.21
N ASP A 157 10.47 10.30 5.05
CA ASP A 157 9.60 10.27 3.87
C ASP A 157 8.70 9.03 3.86
N VAL A 158 9.00 8.05 4.72
CA VAL A 158 8.22 6.82 4.85
C VAL A 158 6.92 7.13 5.60
N TYR A 159 5.78 6.81 4.99
CA TYR A 159 4.47 6.96 5.62
C TYR A 159 4.33 6.02 6.81
N CYS A 160 4.61 4.73 6.60
CA CYS A 160 4.60 3.70 7.64
C CYS A 160 5.37 2.46 7.20
N ARG A 161 5.57 1.53 8.14
CA ARG A 161 6.18 0.22 7.89
C ARG A 161 5.26 -0.89 8.39
N LEU A 162 4.94 -1.84 7.54
CA LEU A 162 4.01 -2.94 7.83
C LEU A 162 4.79 -4.25 7.93
N ASP A 163 4.34 -5.15 8.80
CA ASP A 163 4.86 -6.51 8.94
C ASP A 163 3.70 -7.49 9.12
N HIS A 164 2.82 -7.54 8.12
CA HIS A 164 1.63 -8.40 8.15
C HIS A 164 1.91 -9.76 7.48
N ASN A 165 2.26 -9.72 6.19
CA ASN A 165 2.77 -10.88 5.47
C ASN A 165 4.31 -10.86 5.43
N GLU A 166 4.87 -9.66 5.46
CA GLU A 166 6.30 -9.39 5.55
C GLU A 166 6.59 -7.89 5.69
N ASP A 167 7.86 -7.59 5.95
CA ASP A 167 8.43 -6.26 6.09
C ASP A 167 8.35 -5.38 4.83
N GLU A 168 7.42 -4.43 4.88
CA GLU A 168 7.06 -3.51 3.79
C GLU A 168 7.16 -2.05 4.25
N PHE A 169 7.81 -1.21 3.44
CA PHE A 169 7.93 0.23 3.64
C PHE A 169 7.02 0.96 2.67
N LEU A 170 6.09 1.76 3.21
CA LEU A 170 5.13 2.53 2.42
C LEU A 170 5.70 3.91 2.18
N VAL A 171 6.12 4.18 0.94
CA VAL A 171 6.78 5.43 0.55
C VAL A 171 6.59 5.73 -0.92
N VAL A 172 6.40 7.01 -1.26
CA VAL A 172 6.48 7.48 -2.65
C VAL A 172 7.91 7.93 -2.92
N SER A 173 8.66 7.13 -3.67
CA SER A 173 9.98 7.54 -4.12
C SER A 173 9.91 8.47 -5.33
N GLU A 174 10.60 9.60 -5.26
CA GLU A 174 10.80 10.51 -6.39
C GLU A 174 11.84 9.99 -7.39
N ASN A 175 12.82 9.22 -6.91
CA ASN A 175 13.96 8.74 -7.68
C ASN A 175 14.08 7.23 -7.57
N MET A 176 13.82 6.53 -8.67
CA MET A 176 14.03 5.09 -8.75
C MET A 176 14.76 4.73 -10.04
N TRP A 177 15.60 3.70 -9.98
CA TRP A 177 16.32 3.17 -11.13
C TRP A 177 16.09 1.67 -11.22
N ARG A 178 16.01 1.16 -12.46
CA ARG A 178 15.92 -0.28 -12.70
C ARG A 178 17.27 -0.92 -12.38
N ILE A 179 17.24 -2.04 -11.68
CA ILE A 179 18.41 -2.89 -11.46
C ILE A 179 18.44 -3.97 -12.53
N GLU A 180 19.64 -4.24 -13.04
CA GLU A 180 19.86 -5.41 -13.89
C GLU A 180 19.90 -6.67 -13.02
N VAL A 181 18.85 -7.48 -13.13
CA VAL A 181 18.75 -8.79 -12.50
C VAL A 181 18.81 -9.83 -13.62
N PRO A 182 19.72 -10.81 -13.57
CA PRO A 182 19.77 -11.87 -14.55
C PRO A 182 18.44 -12.62 -14.64
N ALA A 183 17.98 -12.94 -15.85
CA ALA A 183 16.70 -13.62 -16.06
C ALA A 183 16.55 -14.92 -15.25
N ALA A 184 17.66 -15.63 -15.03
CA ALA A 184 17.70 -16.86 -14.24
C ALA A 184 17.38 -16.68 -12.75
N GLU A 185 17.40 -15.45 -12.23
CA GLU A 185 17.07 -15.15 -10.84
C GLU A 185 15.55 -14.99 -10.60
N PHE A 186 14.77 -14.71 -11.65
CA PHE A 186 13.31 -14.59 -11.56
C PHE A 186 12.64 -15.97 -11.52
N ARG A 187 12.71 -16.62 -10.36
CA ARG A 187 12.14 -17.95 -10.10
C ARG A 187 11.63 -18.07 -8.68
N LEU A 188 10.51 -18.78 -8.51
CA LEU A 188 9.82 -18.92 -7.22
C LEU A 188 10.49 -19.90 -6.25
N ASP A 189 11.35 -20.80 -6.75
CA ASP A 189 12.06 -21.82 -5.96
C ASP A 189 13.34 -21.30 -5.27
N ARG A 190 13.58 -19.98 -5.28
CA ARG A 190 14.72 -19.36 -4.57
C ARG A 190 14.57 -19.50 -3.05
N ARG A 191 15.70 -19.72 -2.37
CA ARG A 191 15.79 -19.56 -0.91
C ARG A 191 15.58 -18.08 -0.57
N ARG A 192 14.68 -17.82 0.36
CA ARG A 192 14.38 -16.49 0.90
C ARG A 192 15.14 -16.34 2.20
N HIS A 193 15.94 -15.28 2.32
CA HIS A 193 16.67 -14.91 3.53
C HIS A 193 16.11 -13.62 4.10
#